data_AF-A0A9E3KFY1-F1
#
_entry.id   AF-A0A9E3KFY1-F1
#
_cell.length_a   1.000
_cell.length_b   1.000
_cell.length_c   1.000
_cell.angle_alpha   90.00
_cell.angle_beta   90.00
_cell.angle_gamma   90.00
#
_symmetry.space_group_name_H-M   'P 1'
#
loop_
_entity.id
_entity.type
_entity.pdbx_description
1 polymer ?
#
loop_
_entity_poly.entity_id
_entity_poly.type
_entity_poly.pdbx_seq_one_letter_code
_entity_poly.pdbx_strand_id
1 'polypeptide(L)'
;MTLYNGREIFDSAGRGGSIIDELGGSTYGLFALVPSPLVSRLEVTKLAGANQISGALGGIIDIHTRKPFDKKGLSGALTASGVRDDLPGRNGSELFAMVSDTFANDTLGVLVSMSKSKRNISEQGLTTFSGYTSFKYGGITRTGHSDVRTQEIMDDRRKVGGTAVVQWRPNSRLDLMADVLYSREEADRDRYWLGFNPNAGLTNAVFSENNVLLAGTATTTPNSNVSFFDVKNEIWSQALTGSYWLTDRLKISSQVAFGNSVAHTSRNYSRLTLASSAAAPLKFDFRSGSFGAFDFSNFNLTDPAGLTLALYYDDGRKVETDSL
;
A
#
# COMPACT_ATOMS: atom_id res chain seq x y z
N MET A 1 2.58 9.48 -13.02
CA MET A 1 3.62 8.49 -13.37
C MET A 1 4.77 8.65 -12.40
N THR A 2 5.43 7.56 -12.03
CA THR A 2 6.57 7.58 -11.11
C THR A 2 7.82 7.15 -11.85
N LEU A 3 8.86 7.94 -11.75
CA LEU A 3 10.18 7.67 -12.30
C LEU A 3 11.19 7.47 -11.18
N TYR A 4 12.25 6.74 -11.49
CA TYR A 4 13.42 6.56 -10.64
C TYR A 4 14.66 6.86 -11.48
N ASN A 5 15.38 7.93 -11.13
CA ASN A 5 16.50 8.42 -11.94
C ASN A 5 16.12 8.60 -13.43
N GLY A 6 14.91 9.10 -13.70
CA GLY A 6 14.40 9.39 -15.05
C GLY A 6 13.79 8.22 -15.81
N ARG A 7 13.85 6.97 -15.28
CA ARG A 7 13.21 5.80 -15.91
C ARG A 7 11.92 5.42 -15.21
N GLU A 8 10.95 4.92 -15.97
CA GLU A 8 9.73 4.39 -15.38
C GLU A 8 10.06 3.12 -14.58
N ILE A 9 9.49 3.01 -13.37
CA ILE A 9 9.48 1.75 -12.64
C ILE A 9 8.03 1.29 -12.59
N PHE A 10 7.84 0.00 -12.87
CA PHE A 10 6.55 -0.66 -12.79
C PHE A 10 6.50 -1.50 -11.52
N ASP A 11 5.33 -1.48 -10.89
CA ASP A 11 4.99 -2.39 -9.81
C ASP A 11 3.87 -3.31 -10.30
N SER A 12 4.14 -4.61 -10.25
CA SER A 12 3.21 -5.67 -10.64
C SER A 12 1.99 -5.76 -9.72
N ALA A 13 2.03 -5.14 -8.54
CA ALA A 13 0.85 -4.94 -7.70
C ALA A 13 -0.14 -3.91 -8.27
N GLY A 14 0.20 -3.19 -9.36
CA GLY A 14 -0.64 -2.20 -10.01
C GLY A 14 -0.88 -0.96 -9.15
N ARG A 15 -2.01 -0.24 -9.35
CA ARG A 15 -2.44 0.87 -8.46
C ARG A 15 -3.02 0.38 -7.13
N GLY A 16 -2.53 -0.75 -6.62
CA GLY A 16 -3.26 -1.61 -5.69
C GLY A 16 -4.43 -2.27 -6.39
N GLY A 17 -4.47 -3.60 -6.40
CA GLY A 17 -5.55 -4.34 -7.02
C GLY A 17 -6.92 -3.96 -6.43
N SER A 18 -7.90 -3.74 -7.31
CA SER A 18 -9.33 -3.63 -6.98
C SER A 18 -9.92 -4.97 -6.54
N ILE A 19 -9.26 -5.67 -5.63
CA ILE A 19 -9.67 -6.95 -5.11
C ILE A 19 -9.51 -6.79 -3.61
N ILE A 20 -10.65 -6.85 -2.90
CA ILE A 20 -10.87 -6.75 -1.44
C ILE A 20 -10.55 -5.43 -0.71
N ASP A 21 -11.59 -4.60 -0.58
CA ASP A 21 -12.14 -4.15 0.71
C ASP A 21 -11.10 -3.95 1.85
N GLU A 22 -10.33 -2.87 1.76
CA GLU A 22 -9.38 -2.32 2.75
C GLU A 22 -7.99 -2.97 2.83
N LEU A 23 -7.09 -2.49 1.98
CA LEU A 23 -6.36 -1.25 2.27
C LEU A 23 -6.22 -0.48 0.96
N GLY A 24 -6.40 0.85 1.00
CA GLY A 24 -6.33 1.70 -0.18
C GLY A 24 -5.08 1.41 -1.01
N GLY A 25 -5.23 1.49 -2.33
CA GLY A 25 -4.24 1.10 -3.36
C GLY A 25 -2.99 1.98 -3.40
N SER A 26 -2.29 2.05 -2.28
CA SER A 26 -1.10 2.87 -2.07
C SER A 26 -0.11 2.24 -1.07
N THR A 27 -0.49 1.19 -0.35
CA THR A 27 0.35 0.66 0.74
C THR A 27 1.51 -0.23 0.30
N TYR A 28 1.48 -0.71 -0.94
CA TYR A 28 2.57 -1.46 -1.59
C TYR A 28 3.17 -0.72 -2.80
N GLY A 29 2.79 0.54 -3.00
CA GLY A 29 3.15 1.28 -4.20
C GLY A 29 4.63 1.65 -4.28
N LEU A 30 5.10 1.92 -5.50
CA LEU A 30 6.48 2.26 -5.85
C LEU A 30 7.20 3.26 -4.92
N PHE A 31 6.49 4.25 -4.36
CA PHE A 31 7.08 5.23 -3.44
C PHE A 31 7.49 4.65 -2.09
N ALA A 32 6.79 3.61 -1.63
CA ALA A 32 7.16 2.88 -0.43
C ALA A 32 8.44 2.06 -0.64
N LEU A 33 8.88 1.85 -1.90
CA LEU A 33 10.01 0.98 -2.24
C LEU A 33 11.38 1.64 -2.17
N VAL A 34 11.46 2.97 -2.27
CA VAL A 34 12.75 3.69 -2.14
C VAL A 34 12.89 4.26 -0.72
N PRO A 35 13.90 3.83 0.06
CA PRO A 35 14.13 4.41 1.39
C PRO A 35 14.41 5.91 1.29
N SER A 36 13.75 6.71 2.12
CA SER A 36 13.92 8.17 2.12
C SER A 36 15.38 8.65 2.23
N PRO A 37 16.31 7.99 2.97
CA PRO A 37 17.69 8.44 3.02
C PRO A 37 18.47 8.27 1.70
N LEU A 38 18.02 7.37 0.81
CA LEU A 38 18.60 7.17 -0.51
C LEU A 38 18.18 8.26 -1.50
N VAL A 39 17.04 8.91 -1.25
CA VAL A 39 16.50 9.99 -2.09
C VAL A 39 17.37 11.24 -1.93
N SER A 40 17.96 11.69 -3.04
CA SER A 40 18.70 12.96 -3.10
C SER A 40 17.77 14.12 -3.45
N ARG A 41 16.81 13.90 -4.36
CA ARG A 41 15.83 14.90 -4.80
C ARG A 41 14.54 14.20 -5.26
N LEU A 42 13.41 14.81 -4.94
CA LEU A 42 12.12 14.46 -5.53
C LEU A 42 11.71 15.59 -6.48
N GLU A 43 11.51 15.29 -7.75
CA GLU A 43 11.05 16.26 -8.75
C GLU A 43 9.57 16.00 -9.08
N VAL A 44 8.75 17.04 -9.05
CA VAL A 44 7.30 16.95 -9.33
C VAL A 44 6.96 17.86 -10.50
N THR A 45 6.65 17.26 -11.64
CA THR A 45 6.29 17.97 -12.87
C THR A 45 4.78 17.89 -13.08
N LYS A 46 4.10 19.04 -12.96
CA LYS A 46 2.69 19.22 -13.31
C LYS A 46 2.61 19.71 -14.76
N LEU A 47 1.74 19.10 -15.57
CA LEU A 47 1.65 19.30 -17.02
C LEU A 47 2.91 18.82 -17.75
N ALA A 48 2.95 17.53 -18.11
CA ALA A 48 4.10 16.92 -18.78
C ALA A 48 4.43 17.62 -20.12
N GLY A 49 5.68 18.07 -20.28
CA GLY A 49 6.19 18.66 -21.53
C GLY A 49 6.63 17.61 -22.55
N ALA A 50 6.92 18.04 -23.78
CA ALA A 50 7.28 17.15 -24.91
C ALA A 50 8.58 16.36 -24.73
N ASN A 51 9.42 16.73 -23.75
CA ASN A 51 10.68 16.04 -23.41
C ASN A 51 10.53 15.02 -22.27
N GLN A 52 9.30 14.75 -21.83
CA GLN A 52 9.00 13.82 -20.75
C GLN A 52 8.31 12.58 -21.30
N ILE A 53 8.41 11.46 -20.57
CA ILE A 53 7.75 10.21 -20.95
C ILE A 53 6.23 10.47 -21.02
N SER A 54 5.63 10.10 -22.16
CA SER A 54 4.20 10.27 -22.42
C SER A 54 3.35 9.34 -21.54
N GLY A 55 2.13 9.74 -21.18
CA GLY A 55 1.19 8.90 -20.41
C GLY A 55 0.86 9.41 -19.00
N ALA A 56 1.49 10.50 -18.57
CA ALA A 56 1.33 11.07 -17.24
C ALA A 56 0.33 12.26 -17.19
N LEU A 57 -0.96 11.99 -17.47
CA LEU A 57 -2.01 13.03 -17.49
C LEU A 57 -2.14 13.81 -16.17
N GLY A 58 -1.83 13.17 -15.04
CA GLY A 58 -1.86 13.78 -13.70
C GLY A 58 -0.53 14.38 -13.22
N GLY A 59 0.54 14.29 -14.02
CA GLY A 59 1.90 14.71 -13.64
C GLY A 59 2.87 13.56 -13.38
N ILE A 60 4.14 13.93 -13.27
CA ILE A 60 5.30 13.05 -13.14
C ILE A 60 5.98 13.32 -11.80
N ILE A 61 6.32 12.25 -11.08
CA ILE A 61 7.16 12.31 -9.89
C ILE A 61 8.43 11.53 -10.19
N ASP A 62 9.59 12.17 -10.22
CA ASP A 62 10.89 11.52 -10.41
C ASP A 62 11.68 11.49 -9.10
N ILE A 63 12.03 10.28 -8.67
CA ILE A 63 12.87 10.03 -7.51
C ILE A 63 14.32 9.97 -7.99
N HIS A 64 15.10 11.00 -7.67
CA HIS A 64 16.54 10.94 -7.86
C HIS A 64 17.20 10.35 -6.62
N THR A 65 18.05 9.36 -6.82
CA THR A 65 18.87 8.80 -5.75
C THR A 65 20.23 9.46 -5.68
N ARG A 66 20.91 9.28 -4.55
CA ARG A 66 22.31 9.69 -4.40
C ARG A 66 23.18 8.96 -5.41
N LYS A 67 24.17 9.68 -5.95
CA LYS A 67 25.16 9.19 -6.90
C LYS A 67 26.58 9.37 -6.36
N PRO A 68 27.57 8.57 -6.80
CA PRO A 68 28.93 8.67 -6.31
C PRO A 68 29.56 10.05 -6.43
N PHE A 69 29.26 10.79 -7.50
CA PHE A 69 29.82 12.12 -7.72
C PHE A 69 29.04 13.28 -7.08
N ASP A 70 27.96 13.01 -6.33
CA ASP A 70 27.29 14.04 -5.52
C ASP A 70 28.21 14.49 -4.37
N LYS A 71 29.11 13.61 -3.91
CA LYS A 71 30.18 13.92 -2.97
C LYS A 71 31.40 13.06 -3.27
N LYS A 72 32.47 13.69 -3.76
CA LYS A 72 33.75 13.02 -4.03
C LYS A 72 34.44 12.56 -2.72
N GLY A 73 35.20 11.48 -2.84
CA GLY A 73 35.87 10.79 -1.75
C GLY A 73 34.92 9.95 -0.90
N LEU A 74 35.48 9.26 0.09
CA LEU A 74 34.72 8.36 0.95
C LEU A 74 33.64 9.11 1.72
N SER A 75 32.41 8.61 1.62
CA SER A 75 31.26 9.08 2.36
C SER A 75 30.32 7.92 2.71
N GLY A 76 29.52 8.10 3.74
CA GLY A 76 28.53 7.11 4.13
C GLY A 76 27.46 7.71 5.02
N ALA A 77 26.37 6.98 5.18
CA ALA A 77 25.28 7.32 6.09
C ALA A 77 24.71 6.05 6.72
N LEU A 78 24.30 6.15 7.98
CA LEU A 78 23.62 5.10 8.73
C LEU A 78 22.43 5.74 9.44
N THR A 79 21.26 5.16 9.26
CA THR A 79 20.03 5.56 9.94
C THR A 79 19.40 4.35 10.58
N ALA A 80 19.05 4.45 11.86
CA ALA A 80 18.26 3.47 12.57
C ALA A 80 17.11 4.19 13.27
N SER A 81 15.90 3.65 13.17
CA SER A 81 14.70 4.16 13.84
C SER A 81 13.92 3.01 14.48
N GLY A 82 13.28 3.31 15.59
CA GLY A 82 12.31 2.45 16.24
C GLY A 82 10.95 3.14 16.24
N VAL A 83 9.90 2.37 16.06
CA VAL A 83 8.52 2.88 16.07
C VAL A 83 7.71 2.06 17.06
N ARG A 84 6.86 2.73 17.84
CA ARG A 84 5.83 2.10 18.66
C ARG A 84 4.50 2.38 18.00
N ASP A 85 3.84 1.34 17.52
CA ASP A 85 2.50 1.45 16.97
C ASP A 85 1.50 1.18 18.10
N ASP A 86 0.70 2.19 18.47
CA ASP A 86 -0.15 2.16 19.68
C ASP A 86 -1.27 1.13 19.59
N LEU A 87 -1.98 1.06 18.45
CA LEU A 87 -3.07 0.11 18.22
C LEU A 87 -2.63 -1.35 18.35
N PRO A 88 -1.61 -1.83 17.60
CA PRO A 88 -1.15 -3.21 17.76
C PRO A 88 -0.31 -3.41 19.03
N GLY A 89 0.14 -2.35 19.70
CA GLY A 89 1.04 -2.44 20.85
C GLY A 89 2.38 -3.12 20.54
N ARG A 90 2.84 -3.02 19.27
CA ARG A 90 4.06 -3.66 18.77
C ARG A 90 5.11 -2.64 18.38
N ASN A 91 6.36 -3.08 18.38
CA ASN A 91 7.50 -2.25 17.99
C ASN A 91 7.92 -2.58 16.56
N GLY A 92 8.02 -1.55 15.73
CA GLY A 92 8.66 -1.60 14.42
C GLY A 92 10.11 -1.12 14.46
N SER A 93 10.84 -1.37 13.38
CA SER A 93 12.23 -0.94 13.22
C SER A 93 12.52 -0.61 11.77
N GLU A 94 13.34 0.42 11.52
CA GLU A 94 13.86 0.71 10.19
C GLU A 94 15.37 0.95 10.25
N LEU A 95 16.10 0.34 9.33
CA LEU A 95 17.55 0.45 9.19
C LEU A 95 17.87 0.82 7.76
N PHE A 96 18.78 1.77 7.58
CA PHE A 96 19.34 2.14 6.30
C PHE A 96 20.84 2.37 6.45
N ALA A 97 21.63 1.87 5.51
CA ALA A 97 23.05 2.16 5.43
C ALA A 97 23.47 2.39 3.98
N MET A 98 24.43 3.29 3.78
CA MET A 98 25.08 3.50 2.49
C MET A 98 26.55 3.85 2.65
N VAL A 99 27.33 3.48 1.65
CA VAL A 99 28.72 3.89 1.47
C VAL A 99 28.94 4.27 0.03
N SER A 100 29.75 5.30 -0.20
CA SER A 100 30.17 5.73 -1.52
C SER A 100 31.60 6.24 -1.49
N ASP A 101 32.35 5.97 -2.54
CA ASP A 101 33.71 6.46 -2.68
C ASP A 101 34.04 6.74 -4.15
N THR A 102 35.03 7.60 -4.37
CA THR A 102 35.59 7.89 -5.68
C THR A 102 37.05 7.49 -5.73
N PHE A 103 37.43 6.86 -6.82
CA PHE A 103 38.72 6.25 -7.09
C PHE A 103 39.31 6.81 -8.40
N ALA A 104 40.53 6.38 -8.70
CA ALA A 104 41.23 6.72 -9.94
C ALA A 104 41.25 8.23 -10.19
N ASN A 105 41.72 9.01 -9.21
CA ASN A 105 41.73 10.48 -9.23
C ASN A 105 40.33 11.10 -9.44
N ASP A 106 39.33 10.60 -8.72
CA ASP A 106 37.94 11.02 -8.82
C ASP A 106 37.34 10.88 -10.24
N THR A 107 37.70 9.83 -10.95
CA THR A 107 37.12 9.52 -12.27
C THR A 107 36.22 8.30 -12.23
N LEU A 108 36.37 7.40 -11.25
CA LEU A 108 35.48 6.27 -11.04
C LEU A 108 34.80 6.43 -9.68
N GLY A 109 33.50 6.23 -9.59
CA GLY A 109 32.76 6.31 -8.35
C GLY A 109 31.88 5.08 -8.16
N VAL A 110 31.80 4.60 -6.92
CA VAL A 110 30.93 3.48 -6.53
C VAL A 110 30.07 3.89 -5.35
N LEU A 111 28.81 3.46 -5.34
CA LEU A 111 27.88 3.64 -4.23
C LEU A 111 27.11 2.34 -4.03
N VAL A 112 27.01 1.91 -2.78
CA VAL A 112 26.16 0.78 -2.38
C VAL A 112 25.30 1.20 -1.20
N SER A 113 24.04 0.80 -1.20
CA SER A 113 23.12 1.01 -0.09
C SER A 113 22.27 -0.21 0.18
N MET A 114 21.82 -0.32 1.42
CA MET A 114 20.88 -1.34 1.87
C MET A 114 19.87 -0.73 2.85
N SER A 115 18.69 -1.33 2.90
CA SER A 115 17.61 -0.95 3.80
C SER A 115 16.85 -2.18 4.27
N LYS A 116 16.33 -2.09 5.49
CA LYS A 116 15.44 -3.08 6.08
C LYS A 116 14.42 -2.36 6.95
N SER A 117 13.14 -2.68 6.78
CA SER A 117 12.10 -2.21 7.70
C SER A 117 11.18 -3.34 8.12
N LYS A 118 10.66 -3.20 9.34
CA LYS A 118 9.57 -4.01 9.88
C LYS A 118 8.56 -3.08 10.52
N ARG A 119 7.30 -3.19 10.14
CA ARG A 119 6.17 -2.42 10.67
C ARG A 119 5.05 -3.38 11.05
N ASN A 120 4.36 -3.09 12.14
CA ASN A 120 3.14 -3.77 12.52
C ASN A 120 2.03 -2.71 12.51
N ILE A 121 1.09 -2.86 11.60
CA ILE A 121 0.00 -1.89 11.42
C ILE A 121 -1.27 -2.58 11.91
N SER A 122 -2.08 -1.85 12.66
CA SER A 122 -3.44 -2.26 12.96
C SER A 122 -4.40 -1.14 12.60
N GLU A 123 -5.51 -1.50 11.98
CA GLU A 123 -6.60 -0.60 11.65
C GLU A 123 -7.88 -1.18 12.26
N GLN A 124 -8.57 -0.38 13.07
CA GLN A 124 -9.89 -0.70 13.57
C GLN A 124 -10.85 0.34 13.01
N GLY A 125 -12.03 -0.08 12.57
CA GLY A 125 -12.89 0.82 11.83
C GLY A 125 -14.30 0.33 11.58
N LEU A 126 -15.12 1.27 11.11
CA LEU A 126 -16.41 1.01 10.50
C LEU A 126 -16.29 1.18 9.00
N THR A 127 -16.68 0.15 8.25
CA THR A 127 -16.59 0.13 6.80
C THR A 127 -17.88 -0.36 6.16
N THR A 128 -17.96 -0.27 4.83
CA THR A 128 -19.10 -0.73 4.04
C THR A 128 -18.65 -1.00 2.61
N PHE A 129 -19.09 -2.13 2.05
CA PHE A 129 -18.85 -2.43 0.63
C PHE A 129 -19.83 -1.65 -0.27
N SER A 130 -21.07 -1.46 0.18
CA SER A 130 -22.14 -0.85 -0.61
C SER A 130 -22.27 0.66 -0.40
N GLY A 131 -21.51 1.25 0.52
CA GLY A 131 -21.62 2.66 0.86
C GLY A 131 -22.94 3.00 1.55
N TYR A 132 -23.35 4.25 1.36
CA TYR A 132 -24.67 4.76 1.74
C TYR A 132 -25.68 4.50 0.62
N THR A 133 -26.84 3.99 0.97
CA THR A 133 -27.94 3.73 0.04
C THR A 133 -29.22 4.42 0.51
N SER A 134 -30.14 4.62 -0.43
CA SER A 134 -31.47 5.15 -0.11
C SER A 134 -32.42 4.02 0.26
N PHE A 135 -33.26 4.22 1.27
CA PHE A 135 -34.30 3.28 1.69
C PHE A 135 -35.54 4.02 2.19
N LYS A 136 -36.68 3.32 2.30
CA LYS A 136 -37.94 3.88 2.80
C LYS A 136 -38.13 3.54 4.27
N TYR A 137 -38.47 4.55 5.08
CA TYR A 137 -38.88 4.38 6.48
C TYR A 137 -39.98 5.38 6.81
N GLY A 138 -41.12 4.89 7.32
CA GLY A 138 -42.29 5.73 7.61
C GLY A 138 -42.79 6.53 6.40
N GLY A 139 -42.69 5.97 5.18
CA GLY A 139 -43.07 6.63 3.92
C GLY A 139 -42.05 7.63 3.36
N ILE A 140 -41.04 8.03 4.13
CA ILE A 140 -40.02 9.01 3.75
C ILE A 140 -38.80 8.30 3.16
N THR A 141 -38.18 8.88 2.12
CA THR A 141 -36.87 8.42 1.64
C THR A 141 -35.78 8.88 2.60
N ARG A 142 -35.01 7.92 3.13
CA ARG A 142 -33.89 8.13 4.04
C ARG A 142 -32.61 7.58 3.40
N THR A 143 -31.47 7.94 3.96
CA THR A 143 -30.16 7.47 3.50
C THR A 143 -29.43 6.80 4.66
N GLY A 144 -28.70 5.72 4.42
CA GLY A 144 -27.96 5.02 5.48
C GLY A 144 -27.05 3.95 4.91
N HIS A 145 -26.16 3.40 5.74
CA HIS A 145 -25.37 2.23 5.37
C HIS A 145 -26.30 1.06 5.03
N SER A 146 -25.97 0.25 4.02
CA SER A 146 -26.70 -1.01 3.73
C SER A 146 -25.91 -2.28 4.08
N ASP A 147 -24.64 -2.12 4.45
CA ASP A 147 -23.72 -3.19 4.80
C ASP A 147 -22.68 -2.64 5.78
N VAL A 148 -23.05 -2.59 7.04
CA VAL A 148 -22.17 -2.09 8.10
C VAL A 148 -21.19 -3.19 8.45
N ARG A 149 -19.90 -2.87 8.41
CA ARG A 149 -18.83 -3.79 8.75
C ARG A 149 -17.97 -3.20 9.86
N THR A 150 -18.05 -3.75 11.05
CA THR A 150 -17.11 -3.42 12.13
C THR A 150 -15.90 -4.32 11.96
N GLN A 151 -14.72 -3.73 11.81
CA GLN A 151 -13.55 -4.50 11.43
C GLN A 151 -12.30 -4.20 12.24
N GLU A 152 -11.41 -5.18 12.21
CA GLU A 152 -10.03 -5.08 12.61
C GLU A 152 -9.15 -5.70 11.53
N ILE A 153 -8.14 -4.95 11.10
CA ILE A 153 -7.07 -5.42 10.23
C ILE A 153 -5.77 -5.36 11.03
N MET A 154 -4.98 -6.40 10.92
CA MET A 154 -3.61 -6.47 11.42
C MET A 154 -2.69 -6.84 10.27
N ASP A 155 -1.56 -6.15 10.13
CA ASP A 155 -0.68 -6.27 8.97
C ASP A 155 0.79 -6.20 9.44
N ASP A 156 1.53 -7.31 9.33
CA ASP A 156 2.98 -7.38 9.60
C ASP A 156 3.72 -7.22 8.29
N ARG A 157 4.34 -6.05 8.08
CA ARG A 157 5.07 -5.72 6.86
C ARG A 157 6.56 -5.76 7.07
N ARG A 158 7.26 -6.42 6.16
CA ARG A 158 8.71 -6.54 6.14
C ARG A 158 9.19 -6.12 4.77
N LYS A 159 10.20 -5.27 4.76
CA LYS A 159 10.80 -4.81 3.52
C LYS A 159 12.31 -4.86 3.60
N VAL A 160 12.91 -5.30 2.50
CA VAL A 160 14.35 -5.22 2.28
C VAL A 160 14.59 -4.60 0.91
N GLY A 161 15.65 -3.81 0.80
CA GLY A 161 15.99 -3.21 -0.48
C GLY A 161 17.45 -2.78 -0.51
N GLY A 162 17.98 -2.61 -1.71
CA GLY A 162 19.35 -2.18 -1.92
C GLY A 162 19.55 -1.57 -3.29
N THR A 163 20.61 -0.77 -3.39
CA THR A 163 21.00 -0.12 -4.63
C THR A 163 22.50 -0.17 -4.79
N ALA A 164 22.97 -0.43 -6.01
CA ALA A 164 24.36 -0.33 -6.38
C ALA A 164 24.48 0.61 -7.59
N VAL A 165 25.45 1.52 -7.56
CA VAL A 165 25.74 2.47 -8.63
C VAL A 165 27.23 2.46 -8.90
N VAL A 166 27.59 2.32 -10.17
CA VAL A 166 28.94 2.58 -10.67
C VAL A 166 28.86 3.73 -11.66
N GLN A 167 29.68 4.75 -11.46
CA GLN A 167 29.71 5.92 -12.33
C GLN A 167 31.15 6.19 -12.77
N TRP A 168 31.36 6.39 -14.07
CA TRP A 168 32.67 6.64 -14.66
C TRP A 168 32.66 7.95 -15.45
N ARG A 169 33.54 8.85 -15.03
CA ARG A 169 33.80 10.18 -15.60
C ARG A 169 35.29 10.29 -15.94
N PRO A 170 35.76 9.67 -17.03
CA PRO A 170 37.18 9.69 -17.39
C PRO A 170 37.69 11.10 -17.73
N ASN A 171 36.79 12.01 -18.11
CA ASN A 171 37.09 13.41 -18.39
C ASN A 171 35.84 14.28 -18.15
N SER A 172 35.95 15.59 -18.38
CA SER A 172 34.84 16.54 -18.19
C SER A 172 33.69 16.42 -19.21
N ARG A 173 33.89 15.68 -20.31
CA ARG A 173 32.92 15.56 -21.40
C ARG A 173 32.06 14.31 -21.30
N LEU A 174 32.59 13.21 -20.75
CA LEU A 174 31.92 11.91 -20.69
C LEU A 174 31.48 11.54 -19.26
N ASP A 175 30.21 11.17 -19.11
CA ASP A 175 29.64 10.64 -17.87
C ASP A 175 28.85 9.36 -18.19
N LEU A 176 29.31 8.23 -17.69
CA LEU A 176 28.67 6.92 -17.83
C LEU A 176 28.25 6.42 -16.45
N MET A 177 27.06 5.85 -16.34
CA MET A 177 26.52 5.34 -15.08
C MET A 177 25.80 4.01 -15.33
N ALA A 178 26.08 3.02 -14.49
CA ALA A 178 25.32 1.80 -14.36
C ALA A 178 24.70 1.76 -12.96
N ASP A 179 23.39 1.56 -12.87
CA ASP A 179 22.72 1.44 -11.58
C ASP A 179 21.74 0.27 -11.53
N VAL A 180 21.64 -0.35 -10.35
CA VAL A 180 20.74 -1.46 -10.04
C VAL A 180 20.00 -1.13 -8.75
N LEU A 181 18.68 -1.32 -8.76
CA LEU A 181 17.78 -1.27 -7.62
C LEU A 181 17.12 -2.64 -7.44
N TYR A 182 17.12 -3.11 -6.20
CA TYR A 182 16.36 -4.26 -5.75
C TYR A 182 15.48 -3.87 -4.57
N SER A 183 14.23 -4.33 -4.57
CA SER A 183 13.33 -4.20 -3.44
C SER A 183 12.44 -5.43 -3.31
N ARG A 184 12.27 -5.93 -2.08
CA ARG A 184 11.30 -6.97 -1.74
C ARG A 184 10.46 -6.51 -0.57
N GLU A 185 9.17 -6.71 -0.68
CA GLU A 185 8.19 -6.49 0.39
C GLU A 185 7.38 -7.76 0.62
N GLU A 186 7.18 -8.08 1.89
CA GLU A 186 6.35 -9.18 2.37
C GLU A 186 5.36 -8.60 3.39
N ALA A 187 4.10 -9.01 3.29
CA ALA A 187 3.06 -8.60 4.22
C ALA A 187 2.14 -9.76 4.56
N ASP A 188 2.00 -10.00 5.85
CA ASP A 188 1.10 -10.99 6.43
C ASP A 188 -0.09 -10.22 7.05
N ARG A 189 -1.29 -10.34 6.46
CA ARG A 189 -2.47 -9.59 6.90
C ARG A 189 -3.59 -10.49 7.37
N ASP A 190 -4.05 -10.20 8.57
CA ASP A 190 -5.24 -10.78 9.17
C ASP A 190 -6.36 -9.74 9.19
N ARG A 191 -7.55 -10.10 8.75
CA ARG A 191 -8.73 -9.23 8.79
C ARG A 191 -9.91 -9.97 9.40
N TYR A 192 -10.55 -9.33 10.36
CA TYR A 192 -11.74 -9.82 11.04
C TYR A 192 -12.82 -8.78 10.94
N TRP A 193 -14.03 -9.17 10.54
CA TRP A 193 -15.15 -8.23 10.55
C TRP A 193 -16.51 -8.87 10.77
N LEU A 194 -17.37 -8.13 11.46
CA LEU A 194 -18.79 -8.44 11.59
C LEU A 194 -19.57 -7.58 10.61
N GLY A 195 -20.34 -8.22 9.73
CA GLY A 195 -21.18 -7.56 8.74
C GLY A 195 -22.66 -7.71 9.06
N PHE A 196 -23.44 -6.64 8.89
CA PHE A 196 -24.90 -6.72 8.95
C PHE A 196 -25.56 -5.58 8.14
N ASN A 197 -26.82 -5.78 7.74
CA ASN A 197 -27.61 -4.74 7.09
C ASN A 197 -28.44 -3.99 8.15
N PRO A 198 -28.15 -2.70 8.45
CA PRO A 198 -28.86 -1.95 9.48
C PRO A 198 -30.29 -1.54 9.06
N ASN A 199 -30.63 -1.64 7.77
CA ASN A 199 -31.94 -1.26 7.25
C ASN A 199 -32.93 -2.44 7.24
N ALA A 200 -32.45 -3.68 7.43
CA ALA A 200 -33.28 -4.88 7.42
C ALA A 200 -34.18 -4.95 8.66
N GLY A 201 -35.51 -4.99 8.47
CA GLY A 201 -36.47 -5.04 9.57
C GLY A 201 -36.29 -3.91 10.59
N LEU A 202 -35.89 -2.72 10.11
CA LEU A 202 -35.49 -1.59 10.95
C LEU A 202 -36.66 -1.08 11.80
N THR A 203 -36.42 -0.95 13.09
CA THR A 203 -37.32 -0.37 14.09
C THR A 203 -36.56 0.61 14.99
N ASN A 204 -37.29 1.46 15.73
CA ASN A 204 -36.72 2.43 16.68
C ASN A 204 -35.62 3.32 16.05
N ALA A 205 -35.78 3.68 14.78
CA ALA A 205 -34.77 4.37 14.02
C ALA A 205 -34.60 5.82 14.48
N VAL A 206 -33.35 6.27 14.59
CA VAL A 206 -32.98 7.65 14.83
C VAL A 206 -32.30 8.19 13.58
N PHE A 207 -32.75 9.34 13.10
CA PHE A 207 -32.21 10.00 11.91
C PHE A 207 -31.60 11.36 12.26
N SER A 208 -30.61 11.78 11.48
CA SER A 208 -30.15 13.16 11.45
C SER A 208 -31.21 14.09 10.83
N GLU A 209 -30.99 15.39 10.94
CA GLU A 209 -31.77 16.42 10.22
C GLU A 209 -31.79 16.17 8.70
N ASN A 210 -30.68 15.69 8.13
CA ASN A 210 -30.54 15.36 6.71
C ASN A 210 -31.06 13.96 6.32
N ASN A 211 -31.95 13.36 7.11
CA ASN A 211 -32.54 12.04 6.84
C ASN A 211 -31.53 10.87 6.79
N VAL A 212 -30.35 11.01 7.42
CA VAL A 212 -29.34 9.95 7.53
C VAL A 212 -29.60 9.07 8.75
N LEU A 213 -29.61 7.75 8.60
CA LEU A 213 -29.76 6.80 9.70
C LEU A 213 -28.56 6.86 10.65
N LEU A 214 -28.83 7.12 11.94
CA LEU A 214 -27.81 7.24 12.98
C LEU A 214 -27.84 6.09 13.99
N ALA A 215 -29.02 5.56 14.31
CA ALA A 215 -29.20 4.47 15.26
C ALA A 215 -30.51 3.72 15.00
N GLY A 216 -30.64 2.52 15.55
CA GLY A 216 -31.90 1.77 15.49
C GLY A 216 -31.75 0.32 15.92
N THR A 217 -32.75 -0.47 15.58
CA THR A 217 -32.75 -1.93 15.77
C THR A 217 -33.05 -2.60 14.44
N ALA A 218 -32.07 -3.33 13.91
CA ALA A 218 -32.23 -4.14 12.71
C ALA A 218 -32.66 -5.55 13.09
N THR A 219 -33.57 -6.14 12.32
CA THR A 219 -33.88 -7.58 12.41
C THR A 219 -33.08 -8.28 11.32
N THR A 220 -31.89 -8.76 11.68
CA THR A 220 -30.88 -9.22 10.72
C THR A 220 -30.13 -10.44 11.25
N THR A 221 -29.44 -11.14 10.36
CA THR A 221 -28.50 -12.21 10.71
C THR A 221 -27.09 -11.65 10.49
N PRO A 222 -26.35 -11.31 11.57
CA PRO A 222 -24.97 -10.85 11.41
C PRO A 222 -24.11 -11.98 10.84
N ASN A 223 -23.15 -11.61 10.00
CA ASN A 223 -22.11 -12.52 9.52
C ASN A 223 -20.78 -12.18 10.17
N SER A 224 -20.05 -13.21 10.57
CA SER A 224 -18.66 -13.10 11.02
C SER A 224 -17.74 -13.54 9.90
N ASN A 225 -16.67 -12.78 9.67
CA ASN A 225 -15.80 -12.95 8.53
C ASN A 225 -14.36 -12.90 9.00
N VAL A 226 -13.55 -13.77 8.42
CA VAL A 226 -12.10 -13.77 8.59
C VAL A 226 -11.44 -13.89 7.23
N SER A 227 -10.37 -13.13 7.04
CA SER A 227 -9.49 -13.24 5.88
C SER A 227 -8.03 -13.24 6.33
N PHE A 228 -7.24 -14.14 5.76
CA PHE A 228 -5.80 -14.18 5.87
C PHE A 228 -5.23 -13.90 4.49
N PHE A 229 -4.33 -12.92 4.37
CA PHE A 229 -3.81 -12.44 3.11
C PHE A 229 -2.30 -12.32 3.18
N ASP A 230 -1.60 -13.07 2.33
CA ASP A 230 -0.15 -12.99 2.20
C ASP A 230 0.18 -12.26 0.91
N VAL A 231 1.07 -11.29 0.99
CA VAL A 231 1.59 -10.54 -0.15
C VAL A 231 3.09 -10.66 -0.18
N LYS A 232 3.62 -10.96 -1.37
CA LYS A 232 5.05 -10.89 -1.64
C LYS A 232 5.27 -10.15 -2.95
N ASN A 233 5.96 -9.02 -2.89
CA ASN A 233 6.32 -8.22 -4.06
C ASN A 233 7.84 -8.13 -4.19
N GLU A 234 8.35 -8.33 -5.40
CA GLU A 234 9.77 -8.20 -5.73
C GLU A 234 9.93 -7.30 -6.94
N ILE A 235 10.87 -6.36 -6.88
CA ILE A 235 11.20 -5.44 -7.97
C ILE A 235 12.70 -5.43 -8.21
N TRP A 236 13.07 -5.57 -9.48
CA TRP A 236 14.40 -5.33 -10.02
C TRP A 236 14.33 -4.21 -11.05
N SER A 237 15.26 -3.26 -10.96
CA SER A 237 15.39 -2.20 -11.96
C SER A 237 16.85 -1.88 -12.21
N GLN A 238 17.26 -1.88 -13.48
CA GLN A 238 18.64 -1.74 -13.90
C GLN A 238 18.70 -0.71 -15.02
N ALA A 239 19.74 0.12 -15.06
CA ALA A 239 19.92 1.04 -16.17
C ALA A 239 21.39 1.31 -16.48
N LEU A 240 21.63 1.57 -17.77
CA LEU A 240 22.85 2.16 -18.29
C LEU A 240 22.51 3.55 -18.81
N THR A 241 23.12 4.57 -18.22
CA THR A 241 22.94 5.97 -18.60
C THR A 241 24.26 6.54 -19.08
N GLY A 242 24.26 7.22 -20.21
CA GLY A 242 25.45 7.87 -20.75
C GLY A 242 25.14 9.30 -21.18
N SER A 243 26.10 10.20 -20.95
CA SER A 243 26.05 11.54 -21.52
C SER A 243 27.41 12.03 -21.98
N TYR A 244 27.43 12.73 -23.10
CA TYR A 244 28.64 13.22 -23.75
C TYR A 244 28.46 14.64 -24.30
N TRP A 245 29.40 15.53 -23.98
CA TRP A 245 29.51 16.85 -24.61
C TRP A 245 30.27 16.75 -25.94
N LEU A 246 29.54 16.69 -27.06
CA LEU A 246 30.12 16.73 -28.42
C LEU A 246 30.87 18.04 -28.65
N THR A 247 30.30 19.14 -28.19
CA THR A 247 30.89 20.49 -28.20
C THR A 247 30.60 21.16 -26.87
N ASP A 248 31.05 22.41 -26.70
CA ASP A 248 30.80 23.16 -25.46
C ASP A 248 29.34 23.60 -25.30
N ARG A 249 28.49 23.37 -26.32
CA ARG A 249 27.05 23.72 -26.32
C ARG A 249 26.14 22.54 -26.64
N LEU A 250 26.67 21.46 -27.21
CA LEU A 250 25.89 20.29 -27.63
C LEU A 250 26.20 19.10 -26.72
N LYS A 251 25.19 18.67 -25.95
CA LYS A 251 25.21 17.47 -25.13
C LYS A 251 24.28 16.42 -25.72
N ILE A 252 24.77 15.19 -25.83
CA ILE A 252 23.96 14.00 -26.10
C ILE A 252 23.82 13.21 -24.80
N SER A 253 22.63 12.69 -24.55
CA SER A 253 22.36 11.75 -23.46
C SER A 253 21.50 10.60 -23.95
N SER A 254 21.75 9.40 -23.41
CA SER A 254 20.95 8.21 -23.67
C SER A 254 20.83 7.39 -22.40
N GLN A 255 19.71 6.68 -22.26
CA GLN A 255 19.46 5.74 -21.18
C GLN A 255 18.81 4.49 -21.75
N VAL A 256 19.29 3.34 -21.33
CA VAL A 256 18.66 2.03 -21.57
C VAL A 256 18.39 1.41 -20.22
N ALA A 257 17.16 0.98 -19.99
CA ALA A 257 16.70 0.48 -18.70
C ALA A 257 15.96 -0.84 -18.86
N PHE A 258 16.13 -1.73 -17.88
CA PHE A 258 15.42 -3.00 -17.80
C PHE A 258 14.80 -3.11 -16.42
N GLY A 259 13.56 -3.58 -16.36
CA GLY A 259 12.82 -3.72 -15.12
C GLY A 259 11.99 -5.00 -15.12
N ASN A 260 11.92 -5.65 -13.96
CA ASN A 260 11.02 -6.77 -13.70
C ASN A 260 10.38 -6.56 -12.33
N SER A 261 9.07 -6.76 -12.26
CA SER A 261 8.34 -6.80 -10.99
C SER A 261 7.46 -8.04 -10.95
N VAL A 262 7.49 -8.73 -9.81
CA VAL A 262 6.71 -9.94 -9.57
C VAL A 262 5.99 -9.85 -8.22
N ALA A 263 4.67 -9.98 -8.25
CA ALA A 263 3.81 -10.00 -7.08
C ALA A 263 3.12 -11.36 -6.98
N HIS A 264 3.20 -11.96 -5.79
CA HIS A 264 2.42 -13.13 -5.40
C HIS A 264 1.48 -12.71 -4.28
N THR A 265 0.21 -13.08 -4.41
CA THR A 265 -0.79 -12.86 -3.37
C THR A 265 -1.55 -14.14 -3.14
N SER A 266 -1.74 -14.55 -1.89
CA SER A 266 -2.64 -15.63 -1.51
C SER A 266 -3.63 -15.14 -0.48
N ARG A 267 -4.85 -15.67 -0.56
CA ARG A 267 -5.91 -15.31 0.35
C ARG A 267 -6.71 -16.52 0.75
N ASN A 268 -6.93 -16.66 2.05
CA ASN A 268 -7.96 -17.53 2.59
C ASN A 268 -9.05 -16.67 3.21
N TYR A 269 -10.30 -16.92 2.82
CA TYR A 269 -11.44 -16.23 3.38
C TYR A 269 -12.50 -17.21 3.86
N SER A 270 -13.07 -16.92 5.02
CA SER A 270 -14.19 -17.68 5.58
C SER A 270 -15.27 -16.76 6.13
N ARG A 271 -16.52 -17.15 5.91
CA ARG A 271 -17.69 -16.54 6.54
C ARG A 271 -18.39 -17.55 7.42
N LEU A 272 -18.53 -17.21 8.69
CA LEU A 272 -19.41 -17.89 9.63
C LEU A 272 -20.71 -17.11 9.75
N THR A 273 -21.84 -17.82 9.66
CA THR A 273 -23.16 -17.29 9.96
C THR A 273 -23.74 -18.06 11.13
N LEU A 274 -24.79 -17.53 11.76
CA LEU A 274 -25.54 -18.25 12.76
C LEU A 274 -26.23 -19.47 12.13
N ALA A 275 -26.14 -20.63 12.80
CA ALA A 275 -26.76 -21.87 12.37
C ALA A 275 -28.30 -21.76 12.31
N SER A 276 -28.89 -20.96 13.21
CA SER A 276 -30.28 -20.53 13.08
C SER A 276 -30.38 -19.40 12.06
N SER A 277 -31.09 -19.62 10.96
CA SER A 277 -31.44 -18.57 9.99
C SER A 277 -32.45 -17.54 10.51
N ALA A 278 -32.86 -17.64 11.78
CA ALA A 278 -33.76 -16.69 12.41
C ALA A 278 -33.06 -15.33 12.55
N ALA A 279 -33.55 -14.35 11.82
CA ALA A 279 -33.14 -12.97 11.99
C ALA A 279 -33.48 -12.52 13.42
N ALA A 280 -32.51 -11.93 14.13
CA ALA A 280 -32.69 -11.48 15.50
C ALA A 280 -32.49 -9.96 15.60
N PRO A 281 -33.07 -9.31 16.62
CA PRO A 281 -32.89 -7.88 16.82
C PRO A 281 -31.43 -7.59 17.20
N LEU A 282 -30.80 -6.71 16.43
CA LEU A 282 -29.47 -6.15 16.66
C LEU A 282 -29.64 -4.64 16.83
N LYS A 283 -29.32 -4.14 18.02
CA LYS A 283 -29.35 -2.70 18.30
C LYS A 283 -28.00 -2.09 17.90
N PHE A 284 -28.04 -0.95 17.22
CA PHE A 284 -26.85 -0.21 16.83
C PHE A 284 -27.02 1.29 17.08
N ASP A 285 -25.93 1.98 17.38
CA ASP A 285 -25.86 3.44 17.47
C ASP A 285 -24.50 3.94 16.96
N PHE A 286 -24.48 4.54 15.77
CA PHE A 286 -23.25 5.07 15.16
C PHE A 286 -22.71 6.32 15.85
N ARG A 287 -23.46 6.91 16.78
CA ARG A 287 -23.05 8.11 17.53
C ARG A 287 -22.29 7.77 18.80
N SER A 288 -22.26 6.48 19.19
CA SER A 288 -21.67 6.02 20.44
C SER A 288 -20.31 5.37 20.20
N GLY A 289 -19.25 5.89 20.84
CA GLY A 289 -17.88 5.39 20.68
C GLY A 289 -17.22 5.79 19.36
N SER A 290 -15.99 5.33 19.14
CA SER A 290 -15.18 5.73 17.97
C SER A 290 -15.67 5.16 16.64
N PHE A 291 -16.33 3.99 16.66
CA PHE A 291 -16.77 3.26 15.45
C PHE A 291 -18.25 2.81 15.52
N GLY A 292 -19.04 3.43 16.40
CA GLY A 292 -20.39 3.01 16.73
C GLY A 292 -20.44 1.92 17.81
N ALA A 293 -21.62 1.78 18.42
CA ALA A 293 -21.91 0.74 19.39
C ALA A 293 -22.90 -0.27 18.79
N PHE A 294 -22.66 -1.55 19.06
CA PHE A 294 -23.44 -2.66 18.52
C PHE A 294 -23.75 -3.64 19.65
N ASP A 295 -25.01 -4.03 19.77
CA ASP A 295 -25.47 -4.98 20.76
C ASP A 295 -25.67 -6.35 20.12
N PHE A 296 -24.69 -7.22 20.33
CA PHE A 296 -24.72 -8.61 19.89
C PHE A 296 -25.17 -9.58 20.99
N SER A 297 -25.75 -9.11 22.10
CA SER A 297 -26.12 -9.97 23.23
C SER A 297 -27.07 -11.12 22.87
N ASN A 298 -27.83 -10.95 21.79
CA ASN A 298 -28.78 -11.95 21.27
C ASN A 298 -28.09 -13.05 20.44
N PHE A 299 -26.76 -12.98 20.26
CA PHE A 299 -25.97 -13.92 19.47
C PHE A 299 -24.74 -14.37 20.26
N ASN A 300 -24.55 -15.68 20.39
CA ASN A 300 -23.30 -16.21 20.92
C ASN A 300 -22.32 -16.51 19.77
N LEU A 301 -21.50 -15.52 19.41
CA LEU A 301 -20.47 -15.68 18.37
C LEU A 301 -19.24 -16.48 18.84
N THR A 302 -19.21 -16.91 20.11
CA THR A 302 -18.12 -17.70 20.69
C THR A 302 -18.43 -19.19 20.80
N ASP A 303 -19.67 -19.60 20.54
CA ASP A 303 -20.09 -21.01 20.52
C ASP A 303 -20.02 -21.57 19.09
N PRO A 304 -19.06 -22.47 18.79
CA PRO A 304 -18.93 -23.06 17.46
C PRO A 304 -20.16 -23.88 17.05
N ALA A 305 -20.91 -24.47 18.00
CA ALA A 305 -22.10 -25.24 17.70
C ALA A 305 -23.27 -24.36 17.20
N GLY A 306 -23.24 -23.06 17.53
CA GLY A 306 -24.20 -22.06 17.06
C GLY A 306 -23.85 -21.43 15.71
N LEU A 307 -22.74 -21.84 15.08
CA LEU A 307 -22.24 -21.25 13.84
C LEU A 307 -22.21 -22.28 12.70
N THR A 308 -22.36 -21.80 11.48
CA THR A 308 -22.22 -22.60 10.25
C THR A 308 -21.30 -21.87 9.28
N LEU A 309 -20.40 -22.62 8.64
CA LEU A 309 -19.59 -22.11 7.54
C LEU A 309 -20.49 -21.83 6.34
N ALA A 310 -20.71 -20.55 6.05
CA ALA A 310 -21.58 -20.11 4.96
C ALA A 310 -20.83 -19.96 3.64
N LEU A 311 -19.56 -19.55 3.71
CA LEU A 311 -18.72 -19.32 2.54
C LEU A 311 -17.27 -19.61 2.92
N TYR A 312 -16.58 -20.31 2.04
CA TYR A 312 -15.13 -20.48 2.06
C TYR A 312 -14.61 -20.30 0.65
N TYR A 313 -13.55 -19.53 0.49
CA TYR A 313 -12.76 -19.55 -0.74
C TYR A 313 -11.30 -19.29 -0.43
N ASP A 314 -10.46 -19.89 -1.27
CA ASP A 314 -9.02 -19.67 -1.35
C ASP A 314 -8.73 -19.19 -2.77
N ASP A 315 -7.91 -18.14 -2.88
CA ASP A 315 -7.39 -17.69 -4.15
C ASP A 315 -5.92 -17.30 -4.06
N GLY A 316 -5.16 -17.71 -5.07
CA GLY A 316 -3.77 -17.33 -5.28
C GLY A 316 -3.60 -16.66 -6.63
N ARG A 317 -2.82 -15.58 -6.67
CA ARG A 317 -2.52 -14.86 -7.90
C ARG A 317 -1.03 -14.55 -7.98
N LYS A 318 -0.45 -14.80 -9.15
CA LYS A 318 0.87 -14.28 -9.54
C LYS A 318 0.66 -13.25 -10.63
N VAL A 319 1.28 -12.08 -10.49
CA VAL A 319 1.36 -11.04 -11.53
C VAL A 319 2.83 -10.73 -11.78
N GLU A 320 3.17 -10.59 -13.05
CA GLU A 320 4.53 -10.29 -13.50
C GLU A 320 4.46 -9.17 -14.53
N THR A 321 5.40 -8.24 -14.45
CA THR A 321 5.49 -7.10 -15.37
C THR A 321 6.95 -6.85 -15.70
N ASP A 322 7.25 -6.91 -16.99
CA ASP A 322 8.57 -6.65 -17.55
C ASP A 322 8.56 -5.33 -18.32
N SER A 323 9.68 -4.62 -18.28
CA SER A 323 9.89 -3.41 -19.06
C SER A 323 11.28 -3.36 -19.68
N LEU A 324 11.34 -2.79 -20.88
CA LEU A 324 12.50 -2.61 -21.75
C LEU A 324 12.56 -1.15 -22.23
#